data_AF-A0A938RZ84-F1
#
_entry.id   AF-A0A938RZ84-F1
#
_cell.length_a   1.000
_cell.length_b   1.000
_cell.length_c   1.000
_cell.angle_alpha   90.00
_cell.angle_beta   90.00
_cell.angle_gamma   90.00
#
_symmetry.space_group_name_H-M   'P 1'
#
loop_
_entity.id
_entity.type
_entity.pdbx_description
1 polymer ?
#
loop_
_entity_poly.entity_id
_entity_poly.type
_entity_poly.pdbx_seq_one_letter_code
_entity_poly.pdbx_strand_id
1 'polypeptide(L)'
;GASLALFPLFALCDRFDAAGISIPRHPQVRGPAIFLYDSHPGGIGIARAIFPRVEELISLAGQIASECPCVDGCPSCIHSPRCGAGNRPLDKTAVIRTVDLALARETLAAGAVELEEPDLEPPDSLELAPPPRLAPLIFDVETQRSAAEVGGWGNTHLMRLALAVVFDAATGEFETYTEERAEALIERLFRAPAVVGFNSRRFDYGVLRAYTTRDLSQLATFDLLEEIHRKLGYRLSLDHLAMHTLGRGKSGDGMQSLVWWKEGRIDLIEAYCRKDVELVRDLLEFAAREGHVLFERKSGERVKLPVEWDEATILSRASAESPR
;
A
#
# COMPACT_ATOMS: atom_id res chain seq x y z
N GLY A 1 17.59 -16.34 11.97
CA GLY A 1 16.61 -17.44 11.84
C GLY A 1 16.16 -17.94 13.20
N ALA A 2 17.07 -18.56 13.94
CA ALA A 2 16.81 -19.17 15.26
C ALA A 2 15.98 -18.31 16.23
N SER A 3 16.39 -17.05 16.48
CA SER A 3 15.66 -16.17 17.42
C SER A 3 14.24 -15.83 16.97
N LEU A 4 13.98 -15.73 15.66
CA LEU A 4 12.63 -15.45 15.13
C LEU A 4 11.69 -16.65 15.28
N ALA A 5 12.21 -17.88 15.25
CA ALA A 5 11.42 -19.09 15.45
C ALA A 5 10.90 -19.20 16.89
N LEU A 6 11.63 -18.62 17.85
CA LEU A 6 11.29 -18.63 19.26
C LEU A 6 10.42 -17.44 19.70
N PHE A 7 10.35 -16.39 18.89
CA PHE A 7 9.59 -15.17 19.19
C PHE A 7 8.15 -15.42 19.68
N PRO A 8 7.35 -16.29 19.03
CA PRO A 8 6.00 -16.64 19.48
C PRO A 8 5.91 -17.18 20.91
N LEU A 9 6.95 -17.89 21.37
CA LEU A 9 6.97 -18.46 22.72
C LEU A 9 7.16 -17.39 23.81
N PHE A 10 7.83 -16.29 23.47
CA PHE A 10 8.11 -15.21 24.42
C PHE A 10 7.03 -14.13 24.41
N ALA A 11 6.45 -13.85 23.24
CA ALA A 11 5.44 -12.79 23.07
C ALA A 11 4.00 -13.27 23.01
N LEU A 12 3.74 -14.58 22.92
CA LEU A 12 2.41 -15.13 22.67
C LEU A 12 1.78 -14.54 21.38
N CYS A 13 2.61 -14.29 20.38
CA CYS A 13 2.21 -13.74 19.08
C CYS A 13 2.23 -14.82 17.99
N ASP A 14 1.67 -14.51 16.82
CA ASP A 14 1.87 -15.35 15.66
C ASP A 14 3.30 -15.20 15.12
N ARG A 15 3.79 -16.26 14.48
CA ARG A 15 5.09 -16.27 13.78
C ARG A 15 5.20 -15.18 12.71
N PHE A 16 4.10 -14.64 12.21
CA PHE A 16 4.07 -13.59 11.19
C PHE A 16 4.21 -12.17 11.77
N ASP A 17 3.94 -11.99 13.06
CA ASP A 17 3.85 -10.67 13.69
C ASP A 17 5.22 -10.03 13.96
N ALA A 18 6.30 -10.79 13.83
CA ALA A 18 7.67 -10.32 14.01
C ALA A 18 8.55 -10.66 12.80
N ALA A 19 9.55 -9.83 12.55
CA ALA A 19 10.55 -9.99 11.50
C ALA A 19 11.94 -9.59 12.01
N GLY A 20 12.97 -9.86 11.21
CA GLY A 20 14.32 -9.47 11.58
C GLY A 20 15.27 -9.41 10.40
N ILE A 21 16.29 -8.58 10.55
CA ILE A 21 17.37 -8.37 9.58
C ILE A 21 18.72 -8.40 10.31
N SER A 22 19.74 -8.89 9.64
CA SER A 22 21.11 -8.95 10.15
C SER A 22 22.02 -8.19 9.22
N ILE A 23 22.81 -7.26 9.77
CA ILE A 23 23.68 -6.36 9.02
C ILE A 23 25.09 -6.48 9.61
N PRO A 24 26.07 -7.06 8.89
CA PRO A 24 27.43 -7.27 9.40
C PRO A 24 28.18 -5.99 9.80
N ARG A 25 27.85 -4.84 9.20
CA ARG A 25 28.38 -3.53 9.57
C ARG A 25 27.30 -2.46 9.40
N HIS A 26 26.62 -2.11 10.48
CA HIS A 26 25.58 -1.09 10.47
C HIS A 26 26.19 0.30 10.68
N PRO A 27 25.90 1.31 9.83
CA PRO A 27 26.57 2.61 9.86
C PRO A 27 26.37 3.37 11.18
N GLN A 28 25.17 3.30 11.77
CA GLN A 28 24.88 3.99 13.04
C GLN A 28 25.42 3.27 14.27
N VAL A 29 25.44 1.92 14.24
CA VAL A 29 25.93 1.10 15.36
C VAL A 29 27.46 0.90 15.27
N ARG A 30 28.05 1.21 14.11
CA ARG A 30 29.48 1.07 13.80
C ARG A 30 30.01 -0.34 14.09
N GLY A 31 29.20 -1.35 13.76
CA GLY A 31 29.50 -2.76 14.00
C GLY A 31 28.38 -3.70 13.51
N PRO A 32 28.53 -5.02 13.69
CA PRO A 32 27.49 -5.98 13.35
C PRO A 32 26.24 -5.78 14.22
N ALA A 33 25.07 -5.81 13.59
CA ALA A 33 23.80 -5.62 14.26
C ALA A 33 22.75 -6.62 13.77
N ILE A 34 21.96 -7.14 14.71
CA ILE A 34 20.77 -7.94 14.45
C ILE A 34 19.58 -7.14 14.96
N PHE A 35 18.63 -6.85 14.07
CA PHE A 35 17.40 -6.15 14.41
C PHE A 35 16.24 -7.14 14.43
N LEU A 36 15.44 -7.10 15.49
CA LEU A 36 14.19 -7.84 15.64
C LEU A 36 13.08 -6.80 15.87
N TYR A 37 12.03 -6.84 15.06
CA TYR A 37 11.02 -5.79 15.02
C TYR A 37 9.63 -6.33 14.67
N ASP A 38 8.60 -5.54 14.96
CA ASP A 38 7.20 -5.87 14.64
C ASP A 38 6.99 -5.79 13.13
N SER A 39 6.36 -6.81 12.54
CA SER A 39 6.02 -6.82 11.11
C SER A 39 4.89 -5.85 10.74
N HIS A 40 4.19 -5.29 11.74
CA HIS A 40 3.03 -4.42 11.54
C HIS A 40 3.46 -2.96 11.37
N PRO A 41 2.93 -2.22 10.37
CA PRO A 41 3.14 -0.79 10.25
C PRO A 41 2.76 -0.04 11.53
N GLY A 42 3.63 0.86 11.98
CA GLY A 42 3.46 1.59 13.25
C GLY A 42 3.85 0.82 14.52
N GLY A 43 4.03 -0.50 14.43
CA GLY A 43 4.34 -1.37 15.56
C GLY A 43 3.15 -1.61 16.49
N ILE A 44 3.06 -2.84 17.01
CA ILE A 44 2.00 -3.27 17.93
C ILE A 44 2.53 -3.59 19.34
N GLY A 45 3.84 -3.40 19.54
CA GLY A 45 4.51 -3.49 20.84
C GLY A 45 5.14 -4.84 21.15
N ILE A 46 5.26 -5.76 20.19
CA ILE A 46 5.78 -7.11 20.43
C ILE A 46 7.27 -7.05 20.78
N ALA A 47 8.07 -6.38 19.95
CA ALA A 47 9.49 -6.18 20.19
C ALA A 47 9.74 -5.46 21.54
N ARG A 48 8.91 -4.46 21.87
CA ARG A 48 8.96 -3.78 23.17
C ARG A 48 8.70 -4.74 24.34
N ALA A 49 7.71 -5.62 24.20
CA ALA A 49 7.35 -6.59 25.24
C ALA A 49 8.45 -7.63 25.48
N ILE A 50 9.16 -8.07 24.44
CA ILE A 50 10.20 -9.09 24.54
C ILE A 50 11.56 -8.50 24.90
N PHE A 51 11.80 -7.21 24.63
CA PHE A 51 13.10 -6.57 24.85
C PHE A 51 13.73 -6.87 26.23
N PRO A 52 13.00 -6.85 27.36
CA PRO A 52 13.56 -7.21 28.67
C PRO A 52 14.03 -8.67 28.80
N ARG A 53 13.56 -9.56 27.92
CA ARG A 53 13.84 -11.00 27.89
C ARG A 53 14.66 -11.41 26.66
N VAL A 54 15.27 -10.45 25.96
CA VAL A 54 16.00 -10.70 24.73
C VAL A 54 17.21 -11.62 24.93
N GLU A 55 17.88 -11.53 26.08
CA GLU A 55 18.98 -12.42 26.43
C GLU A 55 18.52 -13.87 26.60
N GLU A 56 17.37 -14.12 27.23
CA GLU A 56 16.77 -15.45 27.35
C GLU A 56 16.45 -16.03 25.96
N LEU A 57 15.86 -15.22 25.08
CA LEU A 57 15.53 -15.59 23.71
C LEU A 57 16.78 -15.98 22.92
N ILE A 58 17.83 -15.16 22.99
CA ILE A 58 19.10 -15.38 22.29
C ILE A 58 19.80 -16.62 22.85
N SER A 59 19.81 -16.80 24.17
CA SER A 59 20.40 -17.98 24.81
C SER A 59 19.71 -19.27 24.37
N LEU A 60 18.37 -19.29 24.34
CA LEU A 60 17.62 -20.46 23.89
C LEU A 60 17.82 -20.73 22.40
N ALA A 61 17.95 -19.69 21.57
CA ALA A 61 18.28 -19.84 20.16
C ALA A 61 19.66 -20.50 19.96
N GLY A 62 20.65 -20.10 20.76
CA GLY A 62 21.98 -20.72 20.79
C GLY A 62 21.93 -22.18 21.24
N GLN A 63 21.13 -22.49 22.27
CA GLN A 63 20.95 -23.87 22.75
C GLN A 63 20.37 -24.77 21.64
N ILE A 64 19.29 -24.36 20.99
CA ILE A 64 18.69 -25.10 19.86
C ILE A 64 19.69 -25.30 18.72
N ALA A 65 20.47 -24.27 18.39
CA ALA A 65 21.52 -24.40 17.39
C ALA A 65 22.55 -25.46 17.82
N SER A 66 23.03 -25.41 19.06
CA SER A 66 24.06 -26.33 19.57
C SER A 66 23.60 -27.79 19.67
N GLU A 67 22.37 -28.04 20.12
CA GLU A 67 21.83 -29.40 20.34
C GLU A 67 21.34 -30.08 19.06
N CYS A 68 21.06 -29.31 18.00
CA CYS A 68 20.61 -29.87 16.74
C CYS A 68 21.70 -30.76 16.10
N PRO A 69 21.40 -31.97 15.58
CA PRO A 69 22.42 -32.86 15.01
C PRO A 69 22.91 -32.47 13.61
N CYS A 70 22.36 -31.42 12.98
CA CYS A 70 22.76 -31.02 11.62
C CYS A 70 24.17 -30.39 11.60
N VAL A 71 24.82 -30.43 10.42
CA VAL A 71 26.16 -29.85 10.21
C VAL A 71 26.08 -28.36 9.90
N ASP A 72 25.47 -27.99 8.77
CA ASP A 72 25.55 -26.60 8.26
C ASP A 72 24.39 -25.71 8.72
N GLY A 73 23.26 -26.32 9.08
CA GLY A 73 22.01 -25.64 9.42
C GLY A 73 20.80 -26.34 8.80
N CYS A 74 19.65 -26.28 9.46
CA CYS A 74 18.41 -26.88 8.95
C CYS A 74 17.17 -26.09 9.39
N PRO A 75 15.98 -26.43 8.85
CA PRO A 75 14.69 -25.86 9.25
C PRO A 75 14.41 -25.88 10.76
N SER A 76 14.97 -26.84 11.49
CA SER A 76 14.74 -27.02 12.92
C SER A 76 15.65 -26.18 13.82
N CYS A 77 16.69 -25.52 13.28
CA CYS A 77 17.63 -24.76 14.11
C CYS A 77 17.83 -23.31 13.65
N ILE A 78 18.47 -23.07 12.50
CA ILE A 78 18.94 -21.73 12.12
C ILE A 78 18.27 -21.14 10.90
N HIS A 79 17.48 -21.93 10.16
CA HIS A 79 16.73 -21.42 9.01
C HIS A 79 15.62 -20.45 9.42
N SER A 80 15.27 -19.57 8.49
CA SER A 80 14.00 -18.86 8.49
C SER A 80 13.24 -19.18 7.20
N PRO A 81 11.96 -19.56 7.27
CA PRO A 81 11.12 -19.76 6.08
C PRO A 81 10.82 -18.44 5.34
N ARG A 82 11.13 -17.29 5.95
CA ARG A 82 11.00 -15.96 5.36
C ARG A 82 12.36 -15.28 5.14
N CYS A 83 13.43 -16.07 4.99
CA CYS A 83 14.75 -15.51 4.71
C CYS A 83 14.78 -14.94 3.28
N GLY A 84 14.90 -13.62 3.14
CA GLY A 84 15.01 -12.95 1.83
C GLY A 84 16.25 -13.36 1.03
N ALA A 85 17.30 -13.86 1.69
CA ALA A 85 18.51 -14.40 1.07
C ALA A 85 18.44 -15.92 0.81
N GLY A 86 17.27 -16.55 0.94
CA GLY A 86 17.10 -17.98 0.65
C GLY A 86 17.85 -18.92 1.60
N ASN A 87 18.10 -18.50 2.84
CA ASN A 87 18.94 -19.19 3.82
C ASN A 87 20.33 -19.52 3.25
N ARG A 88 20.99 -18.54 2.63
CA ARG A 88 22.38 -18.64 2.17
C ARG A 88 23.13 -17.32 2.40
N PRO A 89 24.39 -17.37 2.86
CA PRO A 89 25.08 -18.54 3.42
C PRO A 89 24.50 -18.97 4.78
N LEU A 90 24.72 -20.22 5.17
CA LEU A 90 24.44 -20.73 6.51
C LEU A 90 25.71 -21.25 7.14
N ASP A 91 25.93 -20.90 8.40
CA ASP A 91 27.03 -21.41 9.21
C ASP A 91 26.55 -21.56 10.64
N LYS A 92 26.31 -22.81 11.03
CA LYS A 92 25.85 -23.16 12.38
C LYS A 92 26.88 -22.80 13.46
N THR A 93 28.16 -22.97 13.17
CA THR A 93 29.26 -22.66 14.10
C THR A 93 29.34 -21.15 14.33
N ALA A 94 29.22 -20.36 13.25
CA ALA A 94 29.19 -18.91 13.34
C ALA A 94 27.97 -18.41 14.13
N VAL A 95 26.80 -19.05 13.98
CA VAL A 95 25.60 -18.71 14.77
C VAL A 95 25.85 -18.92 16.26
N ILE A 96 26.38 -20.07 16.66
CA ILE A 96 26.66 -20.38 18.08
C ILE A 96 27.64 -19.35 18.64
N ARG A 97 28.75 -19.11 17.93
CA ARG A 97 29.75 -18.12 18.35
C ARG A 97 29.20 -16.69 18.43
N THR A 98 28.33 -16.31 17.51
CA THR A 98 27.67 -14.99 17.54
C THR A 98 26.76 -14.84 18.75
N VAL A 99 26.06 -15.91 19.15
CA VAL A 99 25.25 -15.93 20.37
C VAL A 99 26.12 -15.76 21.61
N ASP A 100 27.24 -16.48 21.69
CA ASP A 100 28.14 -16.37 22.84
C ASP A 100 28.81 -14.99 22.95
N LEU A 101 29.16 -14.37 21.82
CA LEU A 101 29.63 -12.98 21.78
C LEU A 101 28.54 -11.99 22.19
N ALA A 102 27.31 -12.16 21.69
CA ALA A 102 26.18 -11.27 21.99
C ALA A 102 25.77 -11.32 23.47
N LEU A 103 25.92 -12.48 24.12
CA LEU A 103 25.68 -12.67 25.54
C LEU A 103 26.92 -12.39 26.41
N ALA A 104 27.99 -11.84 25.82
CA ALA A 104 29.27 -11.55 26.48
C ALA A 104 29.89 -12.76 27.21
N ARG A 105 29.61 -13.98 26.75
CA ARG A 105 30.23 -15.23 27.23
C ARG A 105 31.63 -15.43 26.64
N GLU A 106 31.87 -14.82 25.48
CA GLU A 106 33.15 -14.76 24.80
C GLU A 106 33.51 -13.31 24.46
N THR A 107 34.81 -13.04 24.28
CA THR A 107 35.33 -11.78 23.75
C THR A 107 36.14 -12.04 22.49
N LEU A 108 35.95 -11.19 21.46
CA LEU A 108 36.79 -11.22 20.28
C LEU A 108 38.22 -10.77 20.64
N ALA A 109 39.21 -11.58 20.26
CA ALA A 109 40.60 -11.14 20.31
C ALA A 109 40.79 -9.94 19.37
N ALA A 110 41.50 -8.92 19.84
CA ALA A 110 41.83 -7.75 19.01
C ALA A 110 42.73 -8.18 17.84
N GLY A 111 42.14 -8.28 16.65
CA GLY A 111 42.80 -8.63 15.40
C GLY A 111 41.93 -8.15 14.24
N ALA A 112 42.30 -7.00 13.69
CA ALA A 112 41.54 -6.31 12.66
C ALA A 112 41.52 -7.11 11.36
N VAL A 113 40.36 -7.67 11.01
CA VAL A 113 40.06 -7.83 9.59
C VAL A 113 39.77 -6.42 9.09
N GLU A 114 40.68 -5.86 8.30
CA GLU A 114 40.40 -4.64 7.53
C GLU A 114 39.31 -4.98 6.50
N LEU A 115 38.05 -4.79 6.89
CA LEU A 115 36.95 -4.77 5.96
C LEU A 115 36.93 -3.38 5.34
N GLU A 116 37.10 -3.29 4.01
CA GLU A 116 36.97 -2.04 3.25
C GLU A 116 35.77 -1.25 3.75
N GLU A 117 35.99 0.02 4.09
CA GLU A 117 34.90 0.90 4.46
C GLU A 117 34.08 1.14 3.20
N PRO A 118 32.79 0.73 3.15
CA PRO A 118 31.97 1.18 2.06
C PRO A 118 31.88 2.70 2.17
N ASP A 119 32.21 3.39 1.08
CA ASP A 119 32.05 4.84 0.92
C ASP A 119 30.56 5.16 0.87
N LEU A 120 29.93 5.06 2.04
CA LEU A 120 28.57 5.50 2.28
C LEU A 120 28.71 6.92 2.79
N GLU A 121 28.45 7.88 1.91
CA GLU A 121 28.02 9.20 2.34
C GLU A 121 27.03 8.98 3.50
N PRO A 122 27.24 9.59 4.67
CA PRO A 122 26.27 9.47 5.74
C PRO A 122 24.94 9.83 5.10
N PRO A 123 23.90 8.96 5.16
CA PRO A 123 22.59 9.38 4.68
C PRO A 123 22.33 10.68 5.42
N ASP A 124 22.19 11.76 4.63
CA ASP A 124 21.70 13.05 5.11
C ASP A 124 20.66 12.69 6.15
N SER A 125 20.93 13.10 7.40
CA SER A 125 20.25 12.68 8.62
C SER A 125 19.01 11.86 8.32
N LEU A 126 18.92 10.61 8.80
CA LEU A 126 17.64 9.91 8.88
C LEU A 126 16.69 10.77 9.75
N GLU A 127 16.16 11.85 9.17
CA GLU A 127 14.79 12.26 9.29
C GLU A 127 14.09 10.94 9.07
N LEU A 128 13.59 10.37 10.17
CA LEU A 128 12.45 9.50 10.09
C LEU A 128 11.53 10.23 9.14
N ALA A 129 11.44 9.74 7.89
CA ALA A 129 10.57 10.35 6.89
C ALA A 129 9.27 10.57 7.65
N PRO A 130 8.76 11.82 7.69
CA PRO A 130 7.58 12.12 8.47
C PRO A 130 6.58 11.01 8.19
N PRO A 131 5.97 10.42 9.24
CA PRO A 131 5.16 9.22 9.09
C PRO A 131 4.28 9.41 7.87
N PRO A 132 4.29 8.44 6.93
CA PRO A 132 3.73 8.66 5.59
C PRO A 132 2.36 9.29 5.76
N ARG A 133 2.16 10.46 5.15
CA ARG A 133 0.89 11.18 5.26
C ARG A 133 -0.20 10.19 4.86
N LEU A 134 -1.09 9.89 5.78
CA LEU A 134 -2.23 9.01 5.52
C LEU A 134 -3.19 9.80 4.62
N ALA A 135 -2.98 9.72 3.32
CA ALA A 135 -3.77 10.43 2.33
C ALA A 135 -4.43 9.42 1.38
N PRO A 136 -5.61 9.74 0.84
CA PRO A 136 -6.29 8.85 -0.08
C PRO A 136 -5.53 8.71 -1.40
N LEU A 137 -5.69 7.55 -2.05
CA LEU A 137 -5.45 7.44 -3.49
C LEU A 137 -6.72 7.84 -4.23
N ILE A 138 -6.58 8.66 -5.25
CA ILE A 138 -7.68 8.99 -6.16
C ILE A 138 -7.41 8.24 -7.46
N PHE A 139 -8.40 7.52 -7.99
CA PHE A 139 -8.17 6.75 -9.21
C PHE A 139 -9.40 6.70 -10.11
N ASP A 140 -9.14 6.35 -11.36
CA ASP A 140 -10.14 6.09 -12.40
C ASP A 140 -9.60 5.01 -13.35
N VAL A 141 -10.51 4.26 -14.00
CA VAL A 141 -10.16 3.24 -14.98
C VAL A 141 -10.87 3.44 -16.32
N GLU A 142 -10.13 3.17 -17.39
CA GLU A 142 -10.64 3.07 -18.75
C GLU A 142 -10.68 1.63 -19.22
N THR A 143 -11.67 1.27 -20.04
CA THR A 143 -11.92 -0.12 -20.44
C THR A 143 -11.55 -0.41 -21.89
N GLN A 144 -11.29 -1.68 -22.19
CA GLN A 144 -10.97 -2.13 -23.56
C GLN A 144 -12.23 -2.36 -24.40
N ARG A 145 -13.35 -2.69 -23.75
CA ARG A 145 -14.62 -3.04 -24.38
C ARG A 145 -15.76 -2.26 -23.76
N SER A 146 -16.76 -1.94 -24.56
CA SER A 146 -18.00 -1.32 -24.14
C SER A 146 -18.94 -2.31 -23.45
N ALA A 147 -19.93 -1.78 -22.71
CA ALA A 147 -21.02 -2.59 -22.17
C ALA A 147 -21.75 -3.39 -23.26
N ALA A 148 -21.92 -2.82 -24.47
CA ALA A 148 -22.57 -3.51 -25.58
C ALA A 148 -21.77 -4.73 -26.06
N GLU A 149 -20.45 -4.63 -26.13
CA GLU A 149 -19.56 -5.72 -26.56
C GLU A 149 -19.50 -6.88 -25.56
N VAL A 150 -19.78 -6.63 -24.28
CA VAL A 150 -19.77 -7.64 -23.21
C VAL A 150 -21.16 -8.17 -22.85
N GLY A 151 -22.21 -7.74 -23.54
CA GLY A 151 -23.59 -8.19 -23.28
C GLY A 151 -24.29 -7.48 -22.12
N GLY A 152 -23.87 -6.26 -21.78
CA GLY A 152 -24.54 -5.35 -20.85
C GLY A 152 -23.74 -5.03 -19.59
N TRP A 153 -24.26 -4.07 -18.81
CA TRP A 153 -23.63 -3.56 -17.58
C TRP A 153 -23.48 -4.58 -16.45
N GLY A 154 -24.13 -5.74 -16.52
CA GLY A 154 -23.90 -6.84 -15.58
C GLY A 154 -22.54 -7.54 -15.76
N ASN A 155 -21.88 -7.33 -16.90
CA ASN A 155 -20.66 -8.01 -17.31
C ASN A 155 -19.43 -7.10 -17.32
N THR A 156 -19.36 -6.13 -16.40
CA THR A 156 -18.25 -5.16 -16.32
C THR A 156 -16.86 -5.80 -16.23
N HIS A 157 -16.74 -6.94 -15.54
CA HIS A 157 -15.51 -7.74 -15.48
C HIS A 157 -15.02 -8.23 -16.86
N LEU A 158 -15.90 -8.38 -17.85
CA LEU A 158 -15.49 -8.76 -19.21
C LEU A 158 -15.01 -7.56 -20.05
N MET A 159 -15.15 -6.32 -19.53
CA MET A 159 -14.78 -5.10 -20.25
C MET A 159 -13.26 -4.91 -20.35
N ARG A 160 -12.51 -5.53 -19.43
CA ARG A 160 -11.03 -5.48 -19.29
C ARG A 160 -10.49 -4.06 -19.08
N LEU A 161 -9.37 -3.96 -18.36
CA LEU A 161 -8.65 -2.72 -18.10
C LEU A 161 -7.85 -2.32 -19.34
N ALA A 162 -8.12 -1.15 -19.91
CA ALA A 162 -7.23 -0.54 -20.90
C ALA A 162 -6.09 0.19 -20.17
N LEU A 163 -6.45 1.05 -19.22
CA LEU A 163 -5.53 1.90 -18.47
C LEU A 163 -6.20 2.36 -17.18
N ALA A 164 -5.43 2.54 -16.11
CA ALA A 164 -5.88 3.25 -14.92
C ALA A 164 -4.87 4.34 -14.56
N VAL A 165 -5.37 5.45 -14.04
CA VAL A 165 -4.54 6.51 -13.48
C VAL A 165 -4.83 6.62 -12.00
N VAL A 166 -3.77 6.71 -11.20
CA VAL A 166 -3.83 6.92 -9.75
C VAL A 166 -3.12 8.22 -9.43
N PHE A 167 -3.76 9.08 -8.65
CA PHE A 167 -3.14 10.23 -7.99
C PHE A 167 -2.94 9.90 -6.51
N ASP A 168 -1.71 10.08 -6.04
CA ASP A 168 -1.34 9.87 -4.65
C ASP A 168 -1.39 11.22 -3.91
N ALA A 169 -2.40 11.41 -3.06
CA ALA A 169 -2.55 12.67 -2.33
C ALA A 169 -1.45 12.89 -1.28
N ALA A 170 -0.66 11.87 -0.93
CA ALA A 170 0.47 12.02 -0.02
C ALA A 170 1.67 12.68 -0.71
N THR A 171 1.96 12.27 -1.95
CA THR A 171 3.13 12.75 -2.72
C THR A 171 2.79 13.82 -3.75
N GLY A 172 1.53 13.93 -4.16
CA GLY A 172 1.10 14.80 -5.26
C GLY A 172 1.42 14.24 -6.65
N GLU A 173 1.77 12.96 -6.74
CA GLU A 173 2.20 12.32 -7.99
C GLU A 173 1.10 11.49 -8.63
N PHE A 174 1.19 11.39 -9.96
CA PHE A 174 0.33 10.50 -10.75
C PHE A 174 1.12 9.27 -11.19
N GLU A 175 0.50 8.10 -11.13
CA GLU A 175 1.00 6.87 -11.70
C GLU A 175 -0.03 6.21 -12.61
N THR A 176 0.46 5.69 -13.74
CA THR A 176 -0.36 5.03 -14.77
C THR A 176 -0.13 3.51 -14.73
N TYR A 177 -1.21 2.76 -14.80
CA TYR A 177 -1.23 1.30 -14.79
C TYR A 177 -1.88 0.77 -16.06
N THR A 178 -1.16 -0.06 -16.80
CA THR A 178 -1.70 -0.83 -17.92
C THR A 178 -2.32 -2.13 -17.43
N GLU A 179 -2.96 -2.87 -18.32
CA GLU A 179 -3.55 -4.18 -18.02
C GLU A 179 -2.55 -5.14 -17.35
N GLU A 180 -1.31 -5.18 -17.83
CA GLU A 180 -0.27 -6.08 -17.30
C GLU A 180 0.12 -5.74 -15.86
N ARG A 181 -0.17 -4.52 -15.41
CA ARG A 181 0.08 -4.02 -14.05
C ARG A 181 -1.19 -3.98 -13.19
N ALA A 182 -2.29 -4.58 -13.63
CA ALA A 182 -3.57 -4.57 -12.90
C ALA A 182 -3.45 -5.17 -11.48
N GLU A 183 -2.69 -6.25 -11.30
CA GLU A 183 -2.46 -6.84 -9.97
C GLU A 183 -1.72 -5.87 -9.05
N ALA A 184 -0.71 -5.16 -9.57
CA ALA A 184 0.04 -4.15 -8.81
C ALA A 184 -0.83 -2.95 -8.43
N LEU A 185 -1.72 -2.51 -9.33
CA LEU A 185 -2.74 -1.50 -9.02
C LEU A 185 -3.61 -1.96 -7.85
N ILE A 186 -4.16 -3.18 -7.93
CA ILE A 186 -5.05 -3.72 -6.89
C ILE A 186 -4.31 -3.83 -5.55
N GLU A 187 -3.06 -4.32 -5.54
CA GLU A 187 -2.25 -4.33 -4.33
C GLU A 187 -2.08 -2.93 -3.73
N ARG A 188 -1.82 -1.92 -4.58
CA ARG A 188 -1.68 -0.53 -4.14
C ARG A 188 -2.98 0.02 -3.56
N LEU A 189 -4.12 -0.23 -4.20
CA LEU A 189 -5.44 0.19 -3.69
C LEU A 189 -5.73 -0.42 -2.31
N PHE A 190 -5.39 -1.69 -2.09
CA PHE A 190 -5.57 -2.34 -0.78
C PHE A 190 -4.62 -1.87 0.31
N ARG A 191 -3.45 -1.31 -0.05
CA ARG A 191 -2.51 -0.73 0.91
C ARG A 191 -2.85 0.72 1.25
N ALA A 192 -3.66 1.37 0.42
CA ALA A 192 -4.06 2.76 0.63
C ALA A 192 -4.92 2.89 1.89
N PRO A 193 -4.77 3.98 2.66
CA PRO A 193 -5.61 4.24 3.83
C PRO A 193 -7.06 4.56 3.41
N ALA A 194 -7.25 5.10 2.21
CA ALA A 194 -8.54 5.22 1.54
C ALA A 194 -8.34 5.26 0.02
N VAL A 195 -9.36 4.83 -0.71
CA VAL A 195 -9.48 4.92 -2.16
C VAL A 195 -10.67 5.80 -2.48
N VAL A 196 -10.43 6.82 -3.30
CA VAL A 196 -11.44 7.76 -3.78
C VAL A 196 -11.61 7.59 -5.28
N GLY A 197 -12.86 7.61 -5.73
CA GLY A 197 -13.16 7.66 -7.15
C GLY A 197 -14.62 8.04 -7.39
N PHE A 198 -15.05 7.95 -8.65
CA PHE A 198 -16.37 8.36 -9.07
C PHE A 198 -17.12 7.18 -9.69
N ASN A 199 -18.11 6.62 -8.99
CA ASN A 199 -18.81 5.38 -9.36
C ASN A 199 -17.94 4.11 -9.28
N SER A 200 -16.84 4.16 -8.55
CA SER A 200 -15.86 3.07 -8.43
C SER A 200 -16.41 1.78 -7.85
N ARG A 201 -17.32 1.85 -6.87
CA ARG A 201 -17.89 0.63 -6.29
C ARG A 201 -18.71 -0.17 -7.29
N ARG A 202 -19.39 0.52 -8.21
CA ARG A 202 -20.34 -0.09 -9.15
C ARG A 202 -19.71 -0.41 -10.50
N PHE A 203 -18.69 0.33 -10.89
CA PHE A 203 -18.08 0.21 -12.20
C PHE A 203 -16.63 -0.27 -12.13
N ASP A 204 -15.71 0.55 -11.62
CA ASP A 204 -14.27 0.30 -11.63
C ASP A 204 -13.91 -1.03 -10.95
N TYR A 205 -14.48 -1.32 -9.78
CA TYR A 205 -14.27 -2.59 -9.10
C TYR A 205 -14.87 -3.77 -9.86
N GLY A 206 -15.95 -3.54 -10.61
CA GLY A 206 -16.50 -4.52 -11.54
C GLY A 206 -15.50 -4.89 -12.63
N VAL A 207 -14.80 -3.90 -13.20
CA VAL A 207 -13.73 -4.12 -14.18
C VAL A 207 -12.53 -4.83 -13.54
N LEU A 208 -12.05 -4.34 -12.40
CA LEU A 208 -10.87 -4.86 -11.70
C LEU A 208 -11.06 -6.29 -11.16
N ARG A 209 -12.31 -6.73 -10.95
CA ARG A 209 -12.64 -8.10 -10.52
C ARG A 209 -12.13 -9.17 -11.49
N ALA A 210 -11.86 -8.83 -12.75
CA ALA A 210 -11.26 -9.76 -13.70
C ALA A 210 -9.81 -10.16 -13.35
N TYR A 211 -9.12 -9.38 -12.51
CA TYR A 211 -7.69 -9.50 -12.22
C TYR A 211 -7.39 -9.90 -10.78
N THR A 212 -8.41 -10.23 -9.98
CA THR A 212 -8.20 -10.63 -8.60
C THR A 212 -9.29 -11.54 -8.08
N THR A 213 -8.93 -12.40 -7.14
CA THR A 213 -9.86 -13.18 -6.32
C THR A 213 -10.17 -12.50 -4.99
N ARG A 214 -9.46 -11.41 -4.65
CA ARG A 214 -9.71 -10.63 -3.43
C ARG A 214 -11.05 -9.91 -3.54
N ASP A 215 -11.74 -9.80 -2.42
CA ASP A 215 -13.00 -9.08 -2.37
C ASP A 215 -12.76 -7.56 -2.39
N LEU A 216 -12.96 -6.94 -3.55
CA LEU A 216 -12.79 -5.50 -3.74
C LEU A 216 -13.78 -4.66 -2.91
N SER A 217 -14.86 -5.25 -2.37
CA SER A 217 -15.76 -4.54 -1.45
C SER A 217 -15.09 -4.21 -0.10
N GLN A 218 -13.98 -4.88 0.22
CA GLN A 218 -13.17 -4.63 1.41
C GLN A 218 -12.25 -3.42 1.29
N LEU A 219 -12.14 -2.80 0.10
CA LEU A 219 -11.39 -1.55 -0.06
C LEU A 219 -12.07 -0.44 0.76
N ALA A 220 -11.27 0.29 1.54
CA ALA A 220 -11.73 1.49 2.24
C ALA A 220 -12.06 2.57 1.20
N THR A 221 -13.32 2.64 0.79
CA THR A 221 -13.72 3.36 -0.42
C THR A 221 -14.62 4.55 -0.11
N PHE A 222 -14.25 5.71 -0.63
CA PHE A 222 -15.05 6.92 -0.65
C PHE A 222 -15.51 7.21 -2.09
N ASP A 223 -16.75 6.86 -2.43
CA ASP A 223 -17.31 7.03 -3.78
C ASP A 223 -18.13 8.32 -3.86
N LEU A 224 -17.66 9.30 -4.64
CA LEU A 224 -18.30 10.62 -4.75
C LEU A 224 -19.74 10.50 -5.28
N LEU A 225 -20.01 9.56 -6.18
CA LEU A 225 -21.34 9.41 -6.75
C LEU A 225 -22.32 8.89 -5.70
N GLU A 226 -21.87 8.01 -4.81
CA GLU A 226 -22.68 7.52 -3.69
C GLU A 226 -22.91 8.61 -2.65
N GLU A 227 -21.91 9.41 -2.32
CA GLU A 227 -22.05 10.57 -1.42
C GLU A 227 -23.09 11.57 -1.91
N ILE A 228 -23.07 11.86 -3.20
CA ILE A 228 -24.02 12.77 -3.83
C ILE A 228 -25.42 12.16 -3.85
N HIS A 229 -25.53 10.89 -4.25
CA HIS A 229 -26.81 10.19 -4.27
C HIS A 229 -27.44 10.10 -2.88
N ARG A 230 -26.64 9.88 -1.84
CA ARG A 230 -27.08 9.85 -0.42
C ARG A 230 -27.72 11.17 0.00
N LYS A 231 -27.18 12.30 -0.46
CA LYS A 231 -27.67 13.65 -0.13
C LYS A 231 -28.82 14.12 -1.01
N LEU A 232 -28.79 13.81 -2.31
CA LEU A 232 -29.76 14.34 -3.29
C LEU A 232 -30.90 13.38 -3.62
N GLY A 233 -30.72 12.07 -3.41
CA GLY A 233 -31.65 11.02 -3.87
C GLY A 233 -31.59 10.74 -5.38
N TYR A 234 -30.69 11.41 -6.12
CA TYR A 234 -30.41 11.14 -7.52
C TYR A 234 -28.92 11.37 -7.83
N ARG A 235 -28.48 10.91 -9.00
CA ARG A 235 -27.09 10.96 -9.44
C ARG A 235 -26.81 12.21 -10.26
N LEU A 236 -25.59 12.72 -10.15
CA LEU A 236 -25.03 13.74 -11.03
C LEU A 236 -23.80 13.14 -11.72
N SER A 237 -23.47 13.57 -12.94
CA SER A 237 -22.22 13.14 -13.58
C SER A 237 -21.03 13.93 -13.03
N LEU A 238 -19.83 13.34 -13.13
CA LEU A 238 -18.58 14.02 -12.79
C LEU A 238 -18.44 15.33 -13.57
N ASP A 239 -18.74 15.29 -14.87
CA ASP A 239 -18.70 16.45 -15.75
C ASP A 239 -19.64 17.58 -15.28
N HIS A 240 -20.88 17.24 -14.90
CA HIS A 240 -21.85 18.22 -14.39
C HIS A 240 -21.33 18.91 -13.13
N LEU A 241 -20.80 18.14 -12.19
CA LEU A 241 -20.24 18.68 -10.95
C LEU A 241 -19.01 19.52 -11.20
N ALA A 242 -18.10 19.05 -12.04
CA ALA A 242 -16.88 19.75 -12.42
C ALA A 242 -17.19 21.09 -13.10
N MET A 243 -18.09 21.08 -14.09
CA MET A 243 -18.51 22.28 -14.80
C MET A 243 -19.11 23.31 -13.84
N HIS A 244 -20.06 22.90 -13.00
CA HIS A 244 -20.76 23.83 -12.12
C HIS A 244 -19.97 24.21 -10.87
N THR A 245 -18.99 23.43 -10.42
CA THR A 245 -18.18 23.73 -9.24
C THR A 245 -16.88 24.43 -9.60
N LEU A 246 -16.16 23.90 -10.59
CA LEU A 246 -14.80 24.32 -10.95
C LEU A 246 -14.77 25.22 -12.19
N GLY A 247 -15.88 25.34 -12.94
CA GLY A 247 -15.93 26.10 -14.19
C GLY A 247 -15.22 25.42 -15.37
N ARG A 248 -14.92 24.13 -15.25
CA ARG A 248 -14.31 23.30 -16.30
C ARG A 248 -14.95 21.92 -16.30
N GLY A 249 -15.23 21.40 -17.49
CA GLY A 249 -15.74 20.05 -17.70
C GLY A 249 -14.80 19.21 -18.56
N LYS A 250 -15.23 17.99 -18.86
CA LYS A 250 -14.60 17.11 -19.84
C LYS A 250 -14.72 17.74 -21.23
N SER A 251 -13.63 17.70 -21.99
CA SER A 251 -13.61 18.09 -23.40
C SER A 251 -13.96 16.94 -24.35
N GLY A 252 -14.35 15.76 -23.84
CA GLY A 252 -14.59 14.55 -24.63
C GLY A 252 -15.59 13.57 -24.00
N ASP A 253 -16.20 12.77 -24.87
CA ASP A 253 -17.15 11.70 -24.51
C ASP A 253 -16.43 10.47 -23.97
N GLY A 254 -16.96 9.81 -22.93
CA GLY A 254 -16.40 8.58 -22.38
C GLY A 254 -16.36 7.42 -23.40
N MET A 255 -17.15 7.51 -24.48
CA MET A 255 -17.05 6.57 -25.60
C MET A 255 -15.78 6.73 -26.44
N GLN A 256 -15.10 7.87 -26.35
CA GLN A 256 -13.92 8.18 -27.15
C GLN A 256 -12.70 7.35 -26.73
N SER A 257 -12.56 7.01 -25.44
CA SER A 257 -11.45 6.18 -24.94
C SER A 257 -11.44 4.79 -25.57
N LEU A 258 -12.62 4.19 -25.77
CA LEU A 258 -12.80 2.91 -26.46
C LEU A 258 -12.36 2.95 -27.93
N VAL A 259 -12.56 4.09 -28.61
CA VAL A 259 -12.09 4.28 -29.99
C VAL A 259 -10.56 4.36 -30.00
N TRP A 260 -9.98 5.18 -29.13
CA TRP A 260 -8.53 5.30 -29.00
C TRP A 260 -7.85 3.99 -28.64
N TRP A 261 -8.48 3.15 -27.83
CA TRP A 261 -7.96 1.81 -27.53
C TRP A 261 -7.84 0.96 -28.80
N LYS A 262 -8.89 0.95 -29.64
CA LYS A 262 -8.89 0.23 -30.92
C LYS A 262 -7.86 0.78 -31.91
N GLU A 263 -7.53 2.08 -31.80
CA GLU A 263 -6.51 2.75 -32.60
C GLU A 263 -5.09 2.64 -32.01
N GLY A 264 -4.92 2.06 -30.81
CA GLY A 264 -3.63 1.98 -30.12
C GLY A 264 -3.13 3.33 -29.57
N ARG A 265 -4.01 4.32 -29.41
CA ARG A 265 -3.71 5.69 -28.95
C ARG A 265 -3.75 5.79 -27.43
N ILE A 266 -2.85 5.05 -26.77
CA ILE A 266 -2.76 4.98 -25.30
C ILE A 266 -2.45 6.34 -24.68
N ASP A 267 -1.70 7.19 -25.38
CA ASP A 267 -1.38 8.58 -25.00
C ASP A 267 -2.65 9.42 -24.73
N LEU A 268 -3.67 9.27 -25.57
CA LEU A 268 -4.93 10.00 -25.43
C LEU A 268 -5.80 9.44 -24.31
N ILE A 269 -5.78 8.11 -24.12
CA ILE A 269 -6.49 7.44 -23.01
C ILE A 269 -5.90 7.89 -21.68
N GLU A 270 -4.57 7.89 -21.55
CA GLU A 270 -3.91 8.36 -20.34
C GLU A 270 -4.25 9.83 -20.04
N ALA A 271 -4.18 10.70 -21.03
CA ALA A 271 -4.52 12.11 -20.85
C ALA A 271 -5.97 12.31 -20.42
N TYR A 272 -6.90 11.51 -20.96
CA TYR A 272 -8.30 11.56 -20.60
C TYR A 272 -8.57 11.04 -19.18
N CYS A 273 -8.07 9.84 -18.85
CA CYS A 273 -8.24 9.24 -17.52
C CYS A 273 -7.58 10.11 -16.44
N ARG A 274 -6.40 10.66 -16.72
CA ARG A 274 -5.73 11.64 -15.85
C ARG A 274 -6.60 12.88 -15.62
N LYS A 275 -7.33 13.34 -16.64
CA LYS A 275 -8.25 14.48 -16.49
C LYS A 275 -9.39 14.17 -15.52
N ASP A 276 -9.93 12.96 -15.55
CA ASP A 276 -10.98 12.57 -14.62
C ASP A 276 -10.48 12.50 -13.19
N VAL A 277 -9.29 11.94 -12.97
CA VAL A 277 -8.62 11.94 -11.66
C VAL A 277 -8.33 13.37 -11.18
N GLU A 278 -7.88 14.27 -12.06
CA GLU A 278 -7.72 15.70 -11.74
C GLU A 278 -9.05 16.34 -11.32
N LEU A 279 -10.14 16.10 -12.05
CA LEU A 279 -11.44 16.66 -11.71
C LEU A 279 -11.93 16.18 -10.35
N VAL A 280 -11.75 14.90 -10.03
CA VAL A 280 -12.09 14.35 -8.70
C VAL A 280 -11.23 15.02 -7.63
N ARG A 281 -9.90 15.08 -7.80
CA ARG A 281 -8.99 15.79 -6.87
C ARG A 281 -9.45 17.23 -6.63
N ASP A 282 -9.68 17.97 -7.71
CA ASP A 282 -9.98 19.39 -7.64
C ASP A 282 -11.37 19.66 -7.03
N LEU A 283 -12.33 18.74 -7.21
CA LEU A 283 -13.62 18.76 -6.51
C LEU A 283 -13.46 18.55 -5.01
N LEU A 284 -12.61 17.60 -4.59
CA LEU A 284 -12.32 17.35 -3.18
C LEU A 284 -11.64 18.56 -2.54
N GLU A 285 -10.64 19.13 -3.19
CA GLU A 285 -9.94 20.34 -2.70
C GLU A 285 -10.89 21.53 -2.57
N PHE A 286 -11.77 21.74 -3.57
CA PHE A 286 -12.79 22.78 -3.49
C PHE A 286 -13.75 22.51 -2.33
N ALA A 287 -14.27 21.30 -2.21
CA ALA A 287 -15.21 20.92 -1.18
C ALA A 287 -14.62 21.04 0.23
N ALA A 288 -13.36 20.66 0.43
CA ALA A 288 -12.64 20.80 1.69
C ALA A 288 -12.46 22.27 2.09
N ARG A 289 -12.19 23.16 1.12
CA ARG A 289 -12.02 24.60 1.37
C ARG A 289 -13.34 25.33 1.60
N GLU A 290 -14.35 25.02 0.79
CA GLU A 290 -15.58 25.80 0.71
C GLU A 290 -16.76 25.17 1.48
N GLY A 291 -16.65 23.91 1.90
CA GLY A 291 -17.72 23.17 2.59
C GLY A 291 -18.94 22.84 1.71
N HIS A 292 -18.83 22.99 0.40
CA HIS A 292 -19.91 22.71 -0.55
C HIS A 292 -19.36 22.39 -1.94
N VAL A 293 -20.22 21.77 -2.77
CA VAL A 293 -20.06 21.71 -4.23
C VAL A 293 -21.28 22.35 -4.90
N LEU A 294 -21.18 22.62 -6.20
CA LEU A 294 -22.23 23.28 -6.96
C LEU A 294 -22.76 22.35 -8.04
N PHE A 295 -24.07 22.40 -8.25
CA PHE A 295 -24.72 21.70 -9.35
C PHE A 295 -25.91 22.51 -9.86
N GLU A 296 -26.31 22.29 -11.10
CA GLU A 296 -27.55 22.85 -11.64
C GLU A 296 -28.70 21.84 -11.58
N ARG A 297 -29.87 22.30 -11.16
CA ARG A 297 -31.13 21.53 -11.22
C ARG A 297 -31.68 21.56 -12.64
N LYS A 298 -32.61 20.64 -12.94
CA LYS A 298 -33.38 20.66 -14.20
C LYS A 298 -34.13 21.97 -14.48
N SER A 299 -34.38 22.77 -13.44
CA SER A 299 -34.96 24.11 -13.56
C SER A 299 -33.99 25.20 -14.05
N GLY A 300 -32.70 24.88 -14.24
CA GLY A 300 -31.64 25.85 -14.53
C GLY A 300 -31.11 26.59 -13.30
N GLU A 301 -31.59 26.23 -12.11
CA GLU A 301 -31.14 26.84 -10.86
C GLU A 301 -29.81 26.21 -10.41
N ARG A 302 -28.78 27.04 -10.22
CA ARG A 302 -27.50 26.62 -9.63
C ARG A 302 -27.61 26.59 -8.11
N VAL A 303 -27.32 25.43 -7.52
CA VAL A 303 -27.54 25.14 -6.11
C VAL A 303 -26.25 24.71 -5.44
N LYS A 304 -26.08 25.14 -4.18
CA LYS A 304 -25.02 24.68 -3.28
C LYS A 304 -25.45 23.39 -2.60
N LEU A 305 -24.64 22.35 -2.75
CA LEU A 305 -24.75 21.11 -2.01
C LEU A 305 -23.71 21.10 -0.87
N PRO A 306 -24.13 21.26 0.40
CA PRO A 306 -23.22 21.20 1.53
C PRO A 306 -22.59 19.80 1.65
N VAL A 307 -21.26 19.75 1.75
CA VAL A 307 -20.48 18.51 1.84
C VAL A 307 -19.34 18.67 2.85
N GLU A 308 -18.90 17.54 3.39
CA GLU A 308 -17.78 17.44 4.33
C GLU A 308 -16.79 16.45 3.71
N TRP A 309 -15.96 16.96 2.80
CA TRP A 309 -15.00 16.16 2.02
C TRP A 309 -13.56 16.54 2.37
N ASP A 310 -13.30 16.87 3.63
CA ASP A 310 -11.95 17.01 4.15
C ASP A 310 -11.28 15.63 4.32
N GLU A 311 -9.95 15.61 4.38
CA GLU A 311 -9.15 14.39 4.46
C GLU A 311 -9.55 13.49 5.63
N ALA A 312 -9.79 14.05 6.82
CA ALA A 312 -10.15 13.26 7.99
C ALA A 312 -11.51 12.59 7.81
N THR A 313 -12.48 13.31 7.25
CA THR A 313 -13.81 12.76 6.94
C THR A 313 -13.73 11.68 5.87
N ILE A 314 -12.94 11.87 4.81
CA ILE A 314 -12.75 10.87 3.74
C ILE A 314 -12.18 9.58 4.34
N LEU A 315 -11.09 9.64 5.09
CA LEU A 315 -10.45 8.48 5.71
C LEU A 315 -11.41 7.74 6.67
N SER A 316 -12.15 8.49 7.47
CA SER A 316 -13.11 7.93 8.42
C SER A 316 -14.28 7.25 7.72
N ARG A 317 -14.88 7.87 6.70
CA ARG A 317 -16.05 7.32 5.99
C ARG A 317 -15.68 6.15 5.09
N ALA A 318 -14.54 6.25 4.41
CA ALA A 318 -13.99 5.15 3.60
C ALA A 318 -13.86 3.85 4.42
N SER A 319 -13.40 3.96 5.67
CA SER A 319 -13.24 2.82 6.59
C SER A 319 -14.57 2.31 7.17
N ALA A 320 -15.56 3.19 7.37
CA ALA A 320 -16.85 2.83 7.95
C ALA A 320 -17.78 2.09 6.98
N GLU A 321 -17.55 2.26 5.67
CA GLU A 321 -18.39 1.73 4.59
C GLU A 321 -17.84 0.47 3.93
N SER A 322 -16.73 -0.08 4.43
CA SER A 322 -16.33 -1.45 4.10
C SER A 322 -17.18 -2.43 4.93
N PRO A 323 -17.89 -3.38 4.31
CA PRO A 323 -18.52 -4.45 5.06
C PRO A 323 -17.43 -5.21 5.85
N ARG A 324 -17.63 -5.36 7.16
CA ARG A 324 -16.78 -6.23 8.00
C ARG A 324 -16.97 -7.70 7.62
#